data_AF-F9HI30-F1
#
_entry.id   AF-F9HI30-F1
#
_cell.length_a   1.000
_cell.length_b   1.000
_cell.length_c   1.000
_cell.angle_alpha   90.00
_cell.angle_beta   90.00
_cell.angle_gamma   90.00
#
_symmetry.space_group_name_H-M   'P 1'
#
loop_
_entity.id
_entity.type
_entity.pdbx_description
1 polymer ?
#
loop_
_entity_poly.entity_id
_entity_poly.type
_entity_poly.pdbx_seq_one_letter_code
_entity_poly.pdbx_strand_id
1 'polypeptide(L)'
;MDFQELYRNVQGIVRRCYKDYYLHLWEYSDWEQEGMMALYELVKSRPELLQDKTMLYRCFKTKFRNRIHDKIRRQESQKRKLDKAPYEEVSEIGHKLRMKEMYLDELVAFRSAMAEYRSGLGPEEYKQYERLMADERFKGRKAMLRDLSEHLRDFNPRLD
;
A
#
# COMPACT_ATOMS: atom_id res chain seq x y z
N MET A 1 18.68 -46.84 -14.81
CA MET A 1 18.94 -46.12 -13.55
C MET A 1 17.60 -45.86 -12.90
N ASP A 2 17.39 -46.33 -11.67
CA ASP A 2 16.12 -46.12 -10.98
C ASP A 2 16.04 -44.66 -10.51
N PHE A 3 14.95 -43.98 -10.88
CA PHE A 3 14.72 -42.60 -10.49
C PHE A 3 14.55 -42.46 -8.97
N GLN A 4 13.95 -43.46 -8.31
CA GLN A 4 13.83 -43.45 -6.86
C GLN A 4 15.19 -43.51 -6.18
N GLU A 5 16.11 -44.34 -6.68
CA GLU A 5 17.49 -44.42 -6.19
C GLU A 5 18.24 -43.10 -6.40
N LEU A 6 18.04 -42.45 -7.55
CA LEU A 6 18.61 -41.13 -7.81
C LEU A 6 18.08 -40.09 -6.82
N TYR A 7 16.77 -40.10 -6.55
CA TYR A 7 16.13 -39.19 -5.62
C TYR A 7 16.63 -39.37 -4.18
N ARG A 8 16.84 -40.61 -3.73
CA ARG A 8 17.40 -40.89 -2.40
C ARG A 8 18.74 -40.18 -2.14
N ASN A 9 19.56 -39.98 -3.17
CA ASN A 9 20.83 -39.25 -3.04
C ASN A 9 20.65 -37.76 -2.70
N VAL A 10 19.53 -37.16 -3.08
CA VAL A 10 19.24 -35.73 -2.88
C VAL A 10 18.12 -35.47 -1.88
N GLN A 11 17.40 -36.51 -1.44
CA GLN A 11 16.27 -36.43 -0.51
C GLN A 11 16.63 -35.69 0.79
N GLY A 12 17.87 -35.83 1.27
CA GLY A 12 18.35 -35.10 2.46
C GLY A 12 18.26 -33.58 2.32
N ILE A 13 18.33 -33.04 1.10
CA ILE A 13 18.14 -31.61 0.81
C ILE A 13 16.67 -31.24 1.00
N VAL A 14 15.76 -32.05 0.46
CA VAL A 14 14.30 -31.84 0.58
C VAL A 14 13.89 -31.85 2.04
N ARG A 15 14.34 -32.86 2.78
CA ARG A 15 14.09 -32.97 4.23
C ARG A 15 14.65 -31.79 5.03
N ARG A 16 15.80 -31.24 4.62
CA ARG A 16 16.36 -30.03 5.24
C ARG A 16 15.47 -28.82 4.96
N CYS A 17 15.08 -28.59 3.71
CA CYS A 17 14.19 -27.49 3.36
C CYS A 17 12.82 -27.59 4.06
N TYR A 18 12.27 -28.79 4.20
CA TYR A 18 11.03 -29.04 4.97
C TYR A 18 11.15 -28.57 6.42
N LYS A 19 12.32 -28.74 7.05
CA LYS A 19 12.57 -28.27 8.43
C LYS A 19 12.81 -26.76 8.49
N ASP A 20 13.50 -26.21 7.50
CA ASP A 20 13.94 -24.81 7.49
C ASP A 20 12.82 -23.84 7.06
N TYR A 21 11.80 -24.32 6.36
CA TYR A 21 10.77 -23.48 5.74
C TYR A 21 9.36 -24.00 5.97
N TYR A 22 8.40 -23.08 6.10
CA TYR A 22 6.98 -23.38 6.20
C TYR A 22 6.25 -22.99 4.91
N LEU A 23 5.57 -23.95 4.30
CA LEU A 23 4.61 -23.74 3.20
C LEU A 23 3.22 -24.14 3.70
N HIS A 24 2.27 -23.22 3.58
CA HIS A 24 0.92 -23.44 4.07
C HIS A 24 0.23 -24.55 3.27
N LEU A 25 -0.46 -25.44 3.97
CA LEU A 25 -1.14 -26.64 3.43
C LEU A 25 -0.23 -27.71 2.82
N TRP A 26 1.10 -27.56 2.90
CA TRP A 26 2.01 -28.61 2.44
C TRP A 26 2.27 -29.63 3.54
N GLU A 27 1.98 -30.88 3.24
CA GLU A 27 2.43 -32.04 4.00
C GLU A 27 3.80 -32.50 3.51
N TYR A 28 4.49 -33.36 4.29
CA TYR A 28 5.80 -33.89 3.89
C TYR A 28 5.77 -34.60 2.52
N SER A 29 4.65 -35.25 2.19
CA SER A 29 4.40 -35.86 0.88
C SER A 29 4.47 -34.83 -0.26
N ASP A 30 3.95 -33.62 -0.09
CA ASP A 30 4.03 -32.54 -1.08
C ASP A 30 5.47 -32.08 -1.29
N TRP A 31 6.25 -31.99 -0.20
CA TRP A 31 7.69 -31.68 -0.28
C TRP A 31 8.45 -32.76 -1.06
N GLU A 32 8.14 -34.03 -0.81
CA GLU A 32 8.76 -35.16 -1.50
C GLU A 32 8.41 -35.14 -3.00
N GLN A 33 7.12 -34.95 -3.33
CA GLN A 33 6.65 -34.85 -4.71
C GLN A 33 7.29 -33.67 -5.45
N GLU A 34 7.31 -32.48 -4.86
CA GLU A 34 7.94 -31.31 -5.48
C GLU A 34 9.46 -31.53 -5.65
N GLY A 35 10.10 -32.21 -4.69
CA GLY A 35 11.50 -32.60 -4.79
C GLY A 35 11.76 -33.54 -5.97
N MET A 36 10.90 -34.54 -6.17
CA MET A 36 10.96 -35.44 -7.32
C MET A 36 10.74 -34.68 -8.63
N MET A 37 9.74 -33.80 -8.68
CA MET A 37 9.47 -32.99 -9.87
C MET A 37 10.66 -32.08 -10.23
N ALA A 38 11.23 -31.40 -9.24
CA ALA A 38 12.40 -30.55 -9.43
C ALA A 38 13.63 -31.34 -9.92
N LEU A 39 13.82 -32.57 -9.41
CA LEU A 39 14.92 -33.44 -9.82
C LEU A 39 14.72 -33.92 -11.27
N TYR A 40 13.50 -34.34 -11.60
CA TYR A 40 13.15 -34.79 -12.94
C TYR A 40 13.36 -33.67 -13.98
N GLU A 41 12.87 -32.47 -13.72
CA GLU A 41 13.09 -31.30 -14.59
C GLU A 41 14.59 -30.99 -14.75
N LEU A 42 15.36 -31.08 -13.65
CA LEU A 42 16.80 -30.81 -13.67
C LEU A 42 17.55 -31.83 -14.53
N VAL A 43 17.29 -33.11 -14.33
CA VAL A 43 17.93 -34.19 -15.10
C VAL A 43 17.50 -34.18 -16.55
N LYS A 44 16.22 -33.89 -16.83
CA LYS A 44 15.68 -33.78 -18.20
C LYS A 44 16.35 -32.65 -18.98
N SER A 45 16.63 -31.52 -18.33
CA SER A 45 17.32 -30.38 -18.96
C SER A 45 18.84 -30.54 -19.01
N ARG A 46 19.42 -31.31 -18.07
CA ARG A 46 20.86 -31.49 -17.91
C ARG A 46 21.20 -32.96 -17.63
N PRO A 47 21.11 -33.85 -18.64
CA PRO A 47 21.34 -35.28 -18.46
C PRO A 47 22.77 -35.62 -18.05
N GLU A 48 23.74 -34.73 -18.30
CA GLU A 48 25.14 -34.91 -17.89
C GLU A 48 25.31 -35.03 -16.37
N LEU A 49 24.35 -34.51 -15.59
CA LEU A 49 24.37 -34.58 -14.12
C LEU A 49 24.18 -36.00 -13.58
N LEU A 50 23.72 -36.95 -14.42
CA LEU A 50 23.59 -38.36 -14.01
C LEU A 50 24.95 -39.03 -13.76
N GLN A 51 26.01 -38.52 -14.39
CA GLN A 51 27.36 -39.09 -14.29
C GLN A 51 28.14 -38.52 -13.10
N ASP A 52 27.84 -37.29 -12.67
CA ASP A 52 28.50 -36.60 -11.55
C ASP A 52 27.53 -36.32 -10.40
N LYS A 53 27.55 -37.20 -9.39
CA LYS A 53 26.74 -37.09 -8.18
C LYS A 53 26.99 -35.80 -7.39
N THR A 54 28.23 -35.29 -7.39
CA THR A 54 28.59 -34.08 -6.62
C THR A 54 28.00 -32.84 -7.28
N MET A 55 28.10 -32.75 -8.60
CA MET A 55 27.47 -31.67 -9.37
C MET A 55 25.96 -31.74 -9.30
N LEU A 56 25.37 -32.94 -9.42
CA LEU A 56 23.93 -33.13 -9.24
C LEU A 56 23.47 -32.59 -7.87
N TYR A 57 24.15 -32.97 -6.79
CA TYR A 57 23.81 -32.53 -5.45
C TYR A 57 23.86 -30.99 -5.31
N ARG A 58 24.93 -30.35 -5.81
CA ARG A 58 25.06 -28.88 -5.77
C ARG A 58 23.98 -28.19 -6.60
N CYS A 59 23.78 -28.62 -7.85
CA CYS A 59 22.80 -28.04 -8.74
C CYS A 59 21.38 -28.22 -8.19
N PHE A 60 21.03 -29.43 -7.75
CA PHE A 60 19.73 -29.73 -7.17
C PHE A 60 19.48 -28.90 -5.91
N LYS A 61 20.46 -28.79 -5.01
CA LYS A 61 20.36 -27.95 -3.80
C LYS A 61 19.95 -26.53 -4.15
N THR A 62 20.62 -25.91 -5.11
CA THR A 62 20.33 -24.54 -5.52
C THR A 62 18.97 -24.44 -6.21
N LYS A 63 18.68 -25.34 -7.17
CA LYS A 63 17.41 -25.34 -7.92
C LYS A 63 16.21 -25.54 -7.01
N PHE A 64 16.27 -26.51 -6.10
CA PHE A 64 15.18 -26.82 -5.18
C PHE A 64 14.95 -25.70 -4.18
N ARG A 65 16.01 -25.15 -3.58
CA ARG A 65 15.89 -24.03 -2.64
C ARG A 65 15.26 -22.80 -3.29
N ASN A 66 15.67 -22.45 -4.51
CA ASN A 66 15.09 -21.33 -5.26
C ASN A 66 13.61 -21.57 -5.54
N ARG A 67 13.24 -22.79 -5.94
CA ARG A 67 11.84 -23.17 -6.19
C ARG A 67 10.98 -23.02 -4.94
N ILE A 68 11.48 -23.43 -3.77
CA ILE A 68 10.79 -23.24 -2.48
C ILE A 68 10.65 -21.75 -2.15
N HIS A 69 11.69 -20.95 -2.33
CA HIS A 69 11.60 -19.50 -2.13
C HIS A 69 10.54 -18.85 -3.02
N ASP A 70 10.43 -19.27 -4.28
CA ASP A 70 9.40 -18.76 -5.18
C ASP A 70 7.98 -19.15 -4.73
N LYS A 71 7.79 -20.36 -4.20
CA LYS A 71 6.51 -20.79 -3.60
C LYS A 71 6.15 -19.92 -2.39
N ILE A 72 7.10 -19.65 -1.50
CA ILE A 72 6.90 -18.78 -0.33
C ILE A 72 6.54 -17.36 -0.78
N ARG A 73 7.27 -16.78 -1.73
CA ARG A 73 6.97 -15.45 -2.29
C ARG A 73 5.57 -15.39 -2.88
N ARG A 74 5.15 -16.43 -3.60
CA ARG A 74 3.80 -16.53 -4.18
C ARG A 74 2.74 -16.58 -3.08
N GLN A 75 2.97 -17.35 -2.01
CA GLN A 75 2.09 -17.42 -0.84
C GLN A 75 1.96 -16.06 -0.16
N GLU A 76 3.08 -15.38 0.12
CA GLU A 76 3.07 -14.04 0.72
C GLU A 76 2.40 -12.99 -0.17
N SER A 77 2.56 -13.10 -1.49
CA SER A 77 1.88 -12.23 -2.45
C SER A 77 0.36 -12.47 -2.46
N GLN A 78 -0.08 -13.72 -2.40
CA GLN A 78 -1.50 -14.06 -2.29
C GLN A 78 -2.09 -13.57 -0.98
N LYS A 79 -1.37 -13.74 0.14
CA LYS A 79 -1.77 -13.18 1.43
C LYS A 79 -1.94 -11.66 1.34
N ARG A 80 -0.99 -10.94 0.72
CA ARG A 80 -1.10 -9.49 0.49
C ARG A 80 -2.31 -9.05 -0.35
N LYS A 81 -2.81 -9.91 -1.25
CA LYS A 81 -4.04 -9.62 -2.01
C LYS A 81 -5.29 -9.78 -1.14
N LEU A 82 -5.26 -10.70 -0.18
CA LEU A 82 -6.32 -10.90 0.82
C LEU A 82 -6.25 -9.83 1.93
N ASP A 83 -5.05 -9.41 2.31
CA ASP A 83 -4.79 -8.25 3.19
C ASP A 83 -5.03 -6.90 2.46
N LYS A 84 -5.79 -6.88 1.36
CA LYS A 84 -6.37 -5.62 0.88
C LYS A 84 -7.40 -5.21 1.92
N ALA A 85 -7.23 -4.02 2.50
CA ALA A 85 -8.30 -3.38 3.26
C ALA A 85 -9.59 -3.43 2.42
N PRO A 86 -10.77 -3.65 3.04
CA PRO A 86 -12.04 -3.52 2.35
C PRO A 86 -12.06 -2.21 1.56
N TYR A 87 -12.70 -2.22 0.39
CA TYR A 87 -13.03 -0.95 -0.25
C TYR A 87 -13.96 -0.20 0.70
N GLU A 88 -13.43 0.81 1.38
CA GLU A 88 -14.20 1.79 2.14
C GLU A 88 -14.54 2.93 1.18
N GLU A 89 -15.82 3.26 1.07
CA GLU A 89 -16.26 4.37 0.23
C GLU A 89 -15.70 5.68 0.80
N VAL A 90 -15.16 6.56 -0.04
CA VAL A 90 -14.52 7.82 0.42
C VAL A 90 -15.51 8.71 1.18
N SER A 91 -16.80 8.62 0.85
CA SER A 91 -17.93 9.22 1.58
C SER A 91 -18.02 8.72 3.02
N GLU A 92 -17.80 7.43 3.27
CA GLU A 92 -17.90 6.81 4.59
C GLU A 92 -16.72 7.17 5.51
N ILE A 93 -15.53 7.39 4.95
CA ILE A 93 -14.32 7.75 5.72
C ILE A 93 -13.95 9.24 5.68
N GLY A 94 -14.69 10.05 4.91
CA GLY A 94 -14.42 11.48 4.74
C GLY A 94 -14.32 12.24 6.07
N HIS A 95 -15.15 11.87 7.06
CA HIS A 95 -15.12 12.46 8.40
C HIS A 95 -13.84 12.14 9.20
N LYS A 96 -13.10 11.08 8.85
CA LYS A 96 -11.81 10.70 9.47
C LYS A 96 -10.61 11.29 8.75
N LEU A 97 -10.81 11.69 7.49
CA LEU A 97 -9.79 12.34 6.69
C LEU A 97 -9.86 13.84 6.98
N ARG A 98 -8.77 14.39 7.52
CA ARG A 98 -8.63 15.85 7.66
C ARG A 98 -8.43 16.45 6.27
N MET A 99 -9.51 16.58 5.50
CA MET A 99 -9.49 17.16 4.17
C MET A 99 -9.18 18.65 4.29
N LYS A 100 -8.32 19.15 3.41
CA LYS A 100 -7.94 20.57 3.34
C LYS A 100 -9.05 21.43 2.72
N GLU A 101 -10.08 20.79 2.18
CA GLU A 101 -11.16 21.40 1.40
C GLU A 101 -12.44 21.42 2.23
N MET A 102 -13.23 22.49 2.08
CA MET A 102 -14.55 22.61 2.71
C MET A 102 -15.56 21.72 1.98
N TYR A 103 -16.51 21.16 2.71
CA TYR A 103 -17.65 20.48 2.11
C TYR A 103 -18.51 21.47 1.30
N LEU A 104 -19.32 20.97 0.36
CA LEU A 104 -20.09 21.81 -0.57
C LEU A 104 -21.09 22.71 0.17
N ASP A 105 -21.74 22.18 1.19
CA ASP A 105 -22.66 22.88 2.08
C ASP A 105 -21.93 23.95 2.91
N GLU A 106 -20.77 23.62 3.49
CA GLU A 106 -19.92 24.59 4.18
C GLU A 106 -19.47 25.73 3.25
N LEU A 107 -19.11 25.41 2.00
CA LEU A 107 -18.70 26.38 0.98
C LEU A 107 -19.87 27.31 0.61
N VAL A 108 -21.08 26.78 0.50
CA VAL A 108 -22.29 27.59 0.26
C VAL A 108 -22.55 28.52 1.45
N ALA A 109 -22.47 28.01 2.68
CA ALA A 109 -22.65 28.80 3.89
C ALA A 109 -21.60 29.92 4.01
N PHE A 110 -20.33 29.62 3.70
CA PHE A 110 -19.24 30.59 3.68
C PHE A 110 -19.47 31.72 2.67
N ARG A 111 -19.92 31.37 1.45
CA ARG A 111 -20.24 32.36 0.43
C ARG A 111 -21.38 33.29 0.85
N SER A 112 -22.39 32.73 1.51
CA SER A 112 -23.49 33.52 2.07
C SER A 112 -23.02 34.47 3.16
N ALA A 113 -22.20 34.00 4.11
CA ALA A 113 -21.63 34.84 5.17
C ALA A 113 -20.75 35.97 4.63
N MET A 114 -19.94 35.68 3.59
CA MET A 114 -19.14 36.69 2.89
C MET A 114 -20.00 37.73 2.16
N ALA A 115 -21.11 37.31 1.54
CA ALA A 115 -22.04 38.21 0.87
C ALA A 115 -22.75 39.13 1.86
N GLU A 116 -23.15 38.59 3.01
CA GLU A 116 -23.76 39.36 4.10
C GLU A 116 -22.81 40.42 4.65
N TYR A 117 -21.56 40.03 4.96
CA TYR A 117 -20.52 40.97 5.38
C TYR A 117 -20.34 42.10 4.37
N ARG A 118 -20.20 41.76 3.08
CA ARG A 118 -20.05 42.75 1.99
C ARG A 118 -21.23 43.72 1.90
N SER A 119 -22.45 43.23 2.15
CA SER A 119 -23.67 44.05 2.08
C SER A 119 -23.81 45.05 3.23
N GLY A 120 -23.16 44.78 4.37
CA GLY A 120 -23.16 45.67 5.55
C GLY A 120 -22.11 46.78 5.51
N LEU A 121 -21.20 46.78 4.53
CA LEU A 121 -20.10 47.74 4.46
C LEU A 121 -20.55 49.11 3.91
N GLY A 122 -20.03 50.18 4.51
CA GLY A 122 -20.16 51.52 3.94
C GLY A 122 -19.37 51.70 2.63
N PRO A 123 -19.59 52.79 1.87
CA PRO A 123 -18.93 53.02 0.57
C PRO A 123 -17.40 53.05 0.61
N GLU A 124 -16.82 53.54 1.71
CA GLU A 124 -15.36 53.62 1.88
C GLU A 124 -14.76 52.29 2.37
N GLU A 125 -15.49 51.55 3.21
CA GLU A 125 -15.11 50.22 3.69
C GLU A 125 -15.21 49.18 2.58
N TYR A 126 -16.21 49.31 1.70
CA TYR A 126 -16.34 48.47 0.51
C TYR A 126 -15.11 48.57 -0.40
N LYS A 127 -14.59 49.79 -0.64
CA LYS A 127 -13.34 49.97 -1.40
C LYS A 127 -12.14 49.31 -0.70
N GLN A 128 -12.08 49.38 0.62
CA GLN A 128 -11.04 48.72 1.40
C GLN A 128 -11.17 47.18 1.33
N TYR A 129 -12.38 46.65 1.31
CA TYR A 129 -12.68 45.23 1.13
C TYR A 129 -12.26 44.73 -0.26
N GLU A 130 -12.58 45.45 -1.34
CA GLU A 130 -12.13 45.08 -2.69
C GLU A 130 -10.59 45.06 -2.79
N ARG A 131 -9.92 46.04 -2.15
CA ARG A 131 -8.45 46.07 -2.03
C ARG A 131 -7.91 44.92 -1.18
N LEU A 132 -8.65 44.49 -0.16
CA LEU A 132 -8.29 43.31 0.66
C LEU A 132 -8.36 42.03 -0.17
N MET A 133 -9.40 41.86 -0.99
CA MET A 133 -9.58 40.70 -1.87
C MET A 133 -8.52 40.63 -2.98
N ALA A 134 -7.99 41.78 -3.41
CA ALA A 134 -6.85 41.90 -4.32
C ALA A 134 -5.47 41.76 -3.63
N ASP A 135 -5.43 41.46 -2.32
CA ASP A 135 -4.23 41.38 -1.48
C ASP A 135 -3.38 42.67 -1.42
N GLU A 136 -4.02 43.82 -1.54
CA GLU A 136 -3.35 45.11 -1.43
C GLU A 136 -3.15 45.58 0.02
N ARG A 137 -2.22 46.51 0.20
CA ARG A 137 -1.97 47.18 1.49
C ARG A 137 -2.79 48.47 1.61
N PHE A 138 -3.47 48.65 2.74
CA PHE A 138 -4.21 49.86 3.07
C PHE A 138 -4.24 50.11 4.59
N LYS A 139 -4.50 51.36 4.98
CA LYS A 139 -4.66 51.76 6.38
C LYS A 139 -5.96 51.14 6.92
N GLY A 140 -5.87 50.41 8.03
CA GLY A 140 -7.03 49.70 8.60
C GLY A 140 -7.13 48.21 8.22
N ARG A 141 -6.25 47.69 7.35
CA ARG A 141 -6.26 46.27 6.91
C ARG A 141 -6.31 45.27 8.07
N LYS A 142 -5.54 45.50 9.14
CA LYS A 142 -5.55 44.63 10.34
C LYS A 142 -6.87 44.67 11.10
N ALA A 143 -7.56 45.82 11.12
CA ALA A 143 -8.84 45.96 11.78
C ALA A 143 -9.93 45.24 10.97
N MET A 144 -9.96 45.46 9.65
CA MET A 144 -10.88 44.76 8.75
C MET A 144 -10.67 43.24 8.74
N LEU A 145 -9.44 42.76 8.79
CA LEU A 145 -9.17 41.32 8.92
C LEU A 145 -9.64 40.74 10.26
N ARG A 146 -9.64 41.54 11.33
CA ARG A 146 -10.14 41.11 12.64
C ARG A 146 -11.66 41.01 12.61
N ASP A 147 -12.32 42.03 12.07
CA ASP A 147 -13.78 42.08 11.92
C ASP A 147 -14.28 40.93 11.03
N LEU A 148 -13.63 40.74 9.88
CA LEU A 148 -13.91 39.60 8.99
C LEU A 148 -13.66 38.24 9.67
N SER A 149 -12.63 38.14 10.52
CA SER A 149 -12.38 36.92 11.30
C SER A 149 -13.41 36.68 12.40
N GLU A 150 -14.04 37.72 12.94
CA GLU A 150 -15.13 37.60 13.91
C GLU A 150 -16.43 37.20 13.21
N HIS A 151 -16.72 37.79 12.05
CA HIS A 151 -17.87 37.44 11.22
C HIS A 151 -17.82 36.01 10.66
N LEU A 152 -16.63 35.51 10.34
CA LEU A 152 -16.40 34.15 9.83
C LEU A 152 -15.92 33.17 10.90
N ARG A 153 -16.20 33.44 12.18
CA ARG A 153 -15.70 32.63 13.30
C ARG A 153 -16.05 31.14 13.18
N ASP A 154 -17.25 30.85 12.69
CA ASP A 154 -17.77 29.48 12.53
C ASP A 154 -17.03 28.65 11.47
N PHE A 155 -16.20 29.30 10.63
CA PHE A 155 -15.40 28.65 9.60
C PHE A 155 -13.91 28.59 9.97
N ASN A 156 -13.54 28.92 11.22
CA ASN A 156 -12.15 28.96 11.65
C ASN A 156 -11.68 27.56 12.12
N PRO A 157 -10.80 26.87 11.36
CA PRO A 157 -10.38 25.50 11.63
C PRO A 157 -9.43 25.36 12.84
N ARG A 158 -9.25 26.43 13.63
CA ARG A 158 -8.43 26.46 14.86
C ARG A 158 -9.27 26.57 16.13
N LEU A 159 -10.59 26.72 15.99
CA LEU A 159 -11.52 26.76 17.13
C LEU A 159 -12.15 25.39 17.43
N ASP A 160 -11.96 24.41 16.54
CA ASP A 160 -12.31 22.99 16.67
C ASP A 160 -11.11 22.11 17.03
#